data_AF-A0A5N6LIT9-F1
#
_entry.id   AF-A0A5N6LIT9-F1
#
_cell.length_a   1.000
_cell.length_b   1.000
_cell.length_c   1.000
_cell.angle_alpha   90.00
_cell.angle_beta   90.00
_cell.angle_gamma   90.00
#
_symmetry.space_group_name_H-M   'P 1'
#
loop_
_entity.id
_entity.type
_entity.pdbx_description
1 polymer ?
#
loop_
_entity_poly.entity_id
_entity_poly.type
_entity_poly.pdbx_seq_one_letter_code
_entity_poly.pdbx_strand_id
1 'polypeptide(L)'
;MHFSSLFQDACFGVVRWELDHSEDEILTFLLQCSEQLPHKIPLYGTLIGLLNLENEEFVKKILESTHKSLQDALDSGDCNKIRVSMRFLTMCSKVIQPSSLVVIFEILLSSAATIVDDEKGNPSWQARADFYITCILSCLPWGGSELVEQIPEEIERVMVGIEAYLSIKRNVSDVGLFVFEDINKMNKLNVEHVL
;
A
#
# COMPACT_ATOMS: atom_id res chain seq x y z
N MET A 1 -17.02 -17.90 7.59
CA MET A 1 -15.97 -17.52 8.55
C MET A 1 -15.40 -18.70 9.32
N HIS A 2 -16.23 -19.59 9.92
CA HIS A 2 -15.75 -20.72 10.75
C HIS A 2 -14.79 -21.73 10.08
N PHE A 3 -14.90 -21.94 8.76
CA PHE A 3 -13.98 -22.83 8.02
C PHE A 3 -12.63 -22.15 7.71
N SER A 4 -12.62 -20.81 7.59
CA SER A 4 -11.40 -20.04 7.35
C SER A 4 -10.52 -19.99 8.60
N SER A 5 -11.13 -19.85 9.78
CA SER A 5 -10.40 -19.83 11.04
C SER A 5 -9.79 -21.20 11.35
N LEU A 6 -10.54 -22.30 11.16
CA LEU A 6 -10.01 -23.65 11.35
C LEU A 6 -8.84 -23.97 10.40
N PHE A 7 -8.92 -23.50 9.15
CA PHE A 7 -7.83 -23.66 8.19
C PHE A 7 -6.59 -22.85 8.61
N GLN A 8 -6.79 -21.62 9.10
CA GLN A 8 -5.70 -20.78 9.61
C GLN A 8 -5.01 -21.41 10.82
N ASP A 9 -5.78 -21.94 11.78
CA ASP A 9 -5.25 -22.59 12.98
C ASP A 9 -4.46 -23.86 12.65
N ALA A 10 -4.95 -24.66 11.68
CA ALA A 10 -4.25 -25.84 11.21
C ALA A 10 -2.95 -25.49 10.46
N CYS A 11 -2.98 -24.46 9.59
CA CYS A 11 -1.80 -23.99 8.89
C CYS A 11 -0.75 -23.44 9.87
N PHE A 12 -1.18 -22.65 10.85
CA PHE A 12 -0.32 -22.13 11.90
C PHE A 12 0.33 -23.25 12.72
N GLY A 13 -0.43 -24.27 13.12
CA GLY A 13 0.10 -25.41 13.88
C GLY A 13 1.21 -26.17 13.16
N VAL A 14 1.08 -26.38 11.85
CA VAL A 14 2.10 -27.04 11.02
C VAL A 14 3.31 -26.14 10.83
N VAL A 15 3.11 -24.87 10.43
CA VAL A 15 4.20 -23.92 10.22
C VAL A 15 5.02 -23.74 11.49
N ARG A 16 4.36 -23.66 12.65
CA ARG A 16 5.03 -23.55 13.95
C ARG A 16 5.95 -24.74 14.24
N TRP A 17 5.50 -25.95 13.94
CA TRP A 17 6.29 -27.17 14.20
C TRP A 17 7.52 -27.28 13.28
N GLU A 18 7.36 -26.87 12.02
CA GLU A 18 8.45 -26.86 11.03
C GLU A 18 9.44 -25.70 11.24
N LEU A 19 9.03 -24.64 11.96
CA LEU A 19 9.87 -23.46 12.20
C LEU A 19 11.19 -23.80 12.88
N ASP A 20 11.18 -24.75 13.81
CA ASP A 20 12.37 -25.18 14.54
C ASP A 20 13.39 -25.91 13.66
N HIS A 21 12.98 -26.39 12.48
CA HIS A 21 13.78 -27.24 11.60
C HIS A 21 14.15 -26.55 10.27
N SER A 22 13.28 -25.67 9.78
CA SER A 22 13.34 -25.10 8.42
C SER A 22 13.02 -23.59 8.40
N GLU A 23 13.50 -22.83 9.39
CA GLU A 23 13.23 -21.38 9.53
C GLU A 23 13.46 -20.58 8.25
N ASP A 24 14.63 -20.73 7.60
CA ASP A 24 15.02 -19.97 6.40
C ASP A 24 14.13 -20.29 5.17
N GLU A 25 13.70 -21.54 5.06
CA GLU A 25 12.83 -22.01 3.98
C GLU A 25 11.42 -21.44 4.15
N ILE A 26 10.91 -21.44 5.38
CA ILE A 26 9.61 -20.86 5.73
C ILE A 26 9.63 -19.34 5.55
N LEU A 27 10.69 -18.67 5.99
CA LEU A 27 10.90 -17.24 5.77
C LEU A 27 10.80 -16.91 4.28
N THR A 28 11.57 -17.62 3.45
CA THR A 28 11.59 -17.43 1.99
C THR A 28 10.22 -17.68 1.39
N PHE A 29 9.54 -18.76 1.82
CA PHE A 29 8.22 -19.12 1.34
C PHE A 29 7.16 -18.06 1.68
N LEU A 30 7.14 -17.56 2.92
CA LEU A 30 6.18 -16.55 3.34
C LEU A 30 6.38 -15.22 2.61
N LEU A 31 7.63 -14.81 2.38
CA LEU A 31 7.96 -13.62 1.60
C LEU A 31 7.53 -13.78 0.13
N GLN A 32 7.80 -14.94 -0.49
CA GLN A 32 7.34 -15.20 -1.86
C GLN A 32 5.81 -15.21 -1.95
N CYS A 33 5.13 -15.77 -0.96
CA CYS A 33 3.69 -15.79 -0.90
C CYS A 33 3.07 -14.40 -0.79
N SER A 34 3.63 -13.54 0.08
CA SER A 34 3.12 -12.17 0.26
C SER A 34 3.29 -11.35 -1.02
N GLU A 35 4.38 -11.54 -1.75
CA GLU A 35 4.66 -10.86 -3.02
C GLU A 35 3.82 -11.41 -4.20
N GLN A 36 3.69 -12.73 -4.33
CA GLN A 36 3.09 -13.36 -5.51
C GLN A 36 1.57 -13.56 -5.41
N LEU A 37 1.00 -13.56 -4.20
CA LEU A 37 -0.41 -13.85 -3.94
C LEU A 37 -1.13 -12.68 -3.25
N PRO A 38 -1.23 -11.50 -3.90
CA PRO A 38 -1.77 -10.30 -3.27
C PRO A 38 -3.24 -10.43 -2.82
N HIS A 39 -4.01 -11.32 -3.46
CA HIS A 39 -5.40 -11.62 -3.10
C HIS A 39 -5.51 -12.48 -1.83
N LYS A 40 -4.41 -13.05 -1.33
CA LYS A 40 -4.33 -13.82 -0.08
C LYS A 40 -3.59 -13.09 1.03
N ILE A 41 -3.23 -11.81 0.84
CA ILE A 41 -2.54 -11.01 1.87
C ILE A 41 -3.20 -11.10 3.26
N PRO A 42 -4.55 -11.04 3.41
CA PRO A 42 -5.17 -11.18 4.74
C PRO A 42 -4.85 -12.50 5.43
N LEU A 43 -4.76 -13.61 4.68
CA LEU A 43 -4.41 -14.92 5.23
C LEU A 43 -3.00 -14.89 5.84
N TYR A 44 -2.03 -14.35 5.09
CA TYR A 44 -0.64 -14.25 5.54
C TYR A 44 -0.47 -13.23 6.66
N GLY A 45 -1.19 -12.11 6.62
CA GLY A 45 -1.20 -11.12 7.71
C GLY A 45 -1.67 -11.73 9.04
N THR A 46 -2.75 -12.51 9.03
CA THR A 46 -3.19 -13.25 10.23
C THR A 46 -2.15 -14.27 10.68
N LEU A 47 -1.59 -15.07 9.77
CA LEU A 47 -0.57 -16.06 10.10
C LEU A 47 0.64 -15.41 10.77
N ILE A 48 1.11 -14.28 10.26
CA ILE A 48 2.23 -13.53 10.85
C ILE A 48 1.86 -12.97 12.22
N GLY A 49 0.64 -12.47 12.38
CA GLY A 49 0.14 -12.04 13.70
C GLY A 49 0.15 -13.18 14.73
N LEU A 50 -0.25 -14.39 14.34
CA LEU A 50 -0.20 -15.57 15.21
C LEU A 50 1.25 -16.00 15.50
N LEU A 51 2.11 -16.01 14.47
CA LEU A 51 3.54 -16.32 14.62
C LEU A 51 4.24 -15.34 15.56
N ASN A 52 3.85 -14.07 15.56
CA ASN A 52 4.43 -13.05 16.42
C ASN A 52 4.20 -13.32 17.91
N LEU A 53 3.11 -14.02 18.26
CA LEU A 53 2.84 -14.40 19.65
C LEU A 53 3.76 -15.52 20.15
N GLU A 54 4.32 -16.32 19.24
CA GLU A 54 5.18 -17.46 19.59
C GLU A 54 6.67 -17.13 19.40
N ASN A 55 7.02 -16.42 18.32
CA ASN A 55 8.40 -16.09 17.95
C ASN A 55 8.48 -14.71 17.29
N GLU A 56 8.60 -13.68 18.13
CA GLU A 56 8.75 -12.28 17.72
C GLU A 56 10.01 -12.05 16.85
N GLU A 57 11.12 -12.71 17.16
CA GLU A 57 12.39 -12.53 16.42
C GLU A 57 12.28 -13.04 14.98
N PHE A 58 11.58 -14.16 14.76
CA PHE A 58 11.31 -14.66 13.41
C PHE A 58 10.44 -13.67 12.61
N VAL A 59 9.38 -13.15 13.21
CA VAL A 59 8.50 -12.18 12.54
C VAL A 59 9.23 -10.88 12.24
N LYS A 60 10.12 -10.44 13.13
CA LYS A 60 11.00 -9.31 12.88
C LYS A 60 11.87 -9.53 11.63
N LYS A 61 12.45 -10.71 11.43
CA LYS A 61 13.19 -11.04 10.19
C LYS A 61 12.31 -10.94 8.93
N ILE A 62 11.04 -11.37 8.99
CA ILE A 62 10.08 -11.23 7.89
C ILE A 62 9.86 -9.74 7.57
N LEU A 63 9.63 -8.93 8.61
CA LEU A 63 9.35 -7.50 8.46
C LEU A 63 10.57 -6.72 7.95
N GLU A 64 11.77 -7.01 8.45
CA GLU A 64 13.02 -6.43 7.97
C GLU A 64 13.28 -6.78 6.50
N SER A 65 13.04 -8.03 6.11
CA SER A 65 13.17 -8.48 4.72
C SER A 65 12.14 -7.79 3.81
N THR A 66 10.90 -7.63 4.27
CA THR A 66 9.84 -6.91 3.55
C THR A 66 10.19 -5.44 3.38
N HIS A 67 10.70 -4.79 4.43
CA HIS A 67 11.15 -3.40 4.38
C HIS A 67 12.29 -3.22 3.39
N LYS A 68 13.28 -4.13 3.40
CA LYS A 68 14.36 -4.13 2.41
C LYS A 68 13.84 -4.31 0.98
N SER A 69 12.93 -5.27 0.75
CA SER A 69 12.28 -5.48 -0.55
C SER A 69 11.51 -4.22 -1.01
N LEU A 70 10.85 -3.52 -0.10
CA LEU A 70 10.19 -2.24 -0.39
C LEU A 70 11.19 -1.15 -0.81
N GLN A 71 12.32 -1.03 -0.11
CA GLN A 71 13.38 -0.08 -0.46
C GLN A 71 13.96 -0.38 -1.85
N ASP A 72 14.30 -1.64 -2.12
CA ASP A 72 14.82 -2.08 -3.43
C ASP A 72 13.79 -1.83 -4.55
N ALA A 73 12.49 -2.00 -4.26
CA ALA A 73 11.41 -1.71 -5.20
C ALA A 73 11.25 -0.21 -5.47
N LEU A 74 11.44 0.64 -4.45
CA LEU A 74 11.43 2.10 -4.62
C LEU A 74 12.62 2.58 -5.47
N ASP A 75 13.79 2.00 -5.27
CA ASP A 75 15.01 2.35 -6.00
C ASP A 75 14.96 1.87 -7.47
N SER A 76 14.40 0.69 -7.71
CA SER A 76 14.23 0.13 -9.07
C SER A 76 12.97 0.63 -9.81
N GLY A 77 12.01 1.21 -9.09
CA GLY A 77 10.74 1.66 -9.66
C GLY A 77 9.73 0.54 -9.93
N ASP A 78 9.82 -0.59 -9.21
CA ASP A 78 8.86 -1.69 -9.34
C ASP A 78 7.54 -1.34 -8.65
N CYS A 79 6.63 -0.74 -9.41
CA CYS A 79 5.32 -0.30 -8.95
C CYS A 79 4.48 -1.43 -8.34
N ASN A 80 4.63 -2.66 -8.82
CA ASN A 80 3.84 -3.79 -8.32
C ASN A 80 4.35 -4.21 -6.96
N LYS A 81 5.67 -4.36 -6.80
CA LYS A 81 6.29 -4.68 -5.50
C LYS A 81 6.00 -3.62 -4.46
N ILE A 82 6.15 -2.33 -4.80
CA ILE A 82 5.80 -1.24 -3.87
C ILE A 82 4.36 -1.39 -3.37
N ARG A 83 3.41 -1.58 -4.28
CA ARG A 83 1.98 -1.71 -3.94
C ARG A 83 1.70 -2.91 -3.05
N VAL A 84 2.29 -4.07 -3.37
CA VAL A 84 2.07 -5.31 -2.63
C VAL A 84 2.72 -5.24 -1.25
N SER A 85 3.97 -4.78 -1.16
CA SER A 85 4.69 -4.63 0.11
C SER A 85 3.98 -3.66 1.05
N MET A 86 3.51 -2.51 0.56
CA MET A 86 2.76 -1.55 1.39
C MET A 86 1.44 -2.13 1.93
N ARG A 87 0.69 -2.88 1.10
CA ARG A 87 -0.54 -3.55 1.55
C ARG A 87 -0.26 -4.60 2.61
N PHE A 88 0.79 -5.39 2.40
CA PHE A 88 1.20 -6.41 3.34
C PHE A 88 1.64 -5.82 4.70
N LEU A 89 2.44 -4.75 4.69
CA LEU A 89 2.81 -4.02 5.91
C LEU A 89 1.58 -3.45 6.63
N THR A 90 0.60 -2.92 5.89
CA THR A 90 -0.66 -2.42 6.45
C THR A 90 -1.48 -3.50 7.13
N MET A 91 -1.46 -4.72 6.60
CA MET A 91 -2.12 -5.88 7.20
C MET A 91 -1.41 -6.40 8.44
N CYS A 92 -0.14 -6.03 8.63
CA CYS A 92 0.65 -6.34 9.81
C CYS A 92 0.57 -5.24 10.89
N SER A 93 -0.45 -4.36 10.87
CA SER A 93 -0.59 -3.25 11.84
C SER A 93 -0.80 -3.67 13.30
N LYS A 94 -1.09 -4.96 13.55
CA LYS A 94 -1.11 -5.55 14.90
C LYS A 94 0.26 -6.06 15.37
N VAL A 95 1.22 -6.15 14.45
CA VAL A 95 2.60 -6.61 14.68
C VAL A 95 3.56 -5.43 14.63
N ILE A 96 3.34 -4.50 13.70
CA ILE A 96 4.12 -3.27 13.52
C ILE A 96 3.42 -2.14 14.26
N GLN A 97 4.19 -1.24 14.87
CA GLN A 97 3.65 0.02 15.39
C GLN A 97 2.98 0.83 14.26
N PRO A 98 1.69 1.21 14.39
CA PRO A 98 0.97 1.96 13.36
C PRO A 98 1.68 3.25 12.92
N SER A 99 2.29 3.98 13.84
CA SER A 99 3.02 5.23 13.53
C SER A 99 4.17 4.99 12.56
N SER A 100 4.85 3.83 12.62
CA SER A 100 5.92 3.50 11.67
C SER A 100 5.41 3.35 10.24
N LEU A 101 4.20 2.83 10.07
CA LEU A 101 3.56 2.75 8.76
C LEU A 101 3.14 4.14 8.26
N VAL A 102 2.64 5.00 9.15
CA VAL A 102 2.29 6.39 8.78
C VAL A 102 3.51 7.18 8.35
N VAL A 103 4.67 6.98 8.96
CA VAL A 103 5.92 7.60 8.49
C VAL A 103 6.19 7.28 7.01
N ILE A 104 5.93 6.04 6.56
CA ILE A 104 6.06 5.68 5.14
C ILE A 104 5.05 6.46 4.29
N PHE A 105 3.80 6.61 4.75
CA PHE A 105 2.79 7.40 4.06
C PHE A 105 3.18 8.87 3.96
N GLU A 106 3.66 9.47 5.05
CA GLU A 106 4.11 10.87 5.10
C GLU A 106 5.32 11.10 4.17
N ILE A 107 6.27 10.16 4.08
CA ILE A 107 7.42 10.24 3.16
C ILE A 107 6.95 10.23 1.70
N LEU A 108 6.06 9.29 1.34
CA LEU A 108 5.53 9.19 -0.01
C LEU A 108 4.67 10.39 -0.39
N LEU A 109 3.85 10.88 0.54
CA LEU A 109 3.04 12.08 0.38
C LEU A 109 3.91 13.34 0.22
N SER A 110 4.93 13.51 1.05
CA SER A 110 5.89 14.61 0.92
C SER A 110 6.64 14.55 -0.42
N SER A 111 7.00 13.35 -0.86
CA SER A 111 7.60 13.14 -2.19
C SER A 111 6.62 13.50 -3.32
N ALA A 112 5.33 13.20 -3.17
CA ALA A 112 4.31 13.58 -4.14
C ALA A 112 4.09 15.10 -4.18
N ALA A 113 4.07 15.76 -3.02
CA ALA A 113 3.91 17.20 -2.90
C ALA A 113 5.09 17.97 -3.54
N THR A 114 6.33 17.51 -3.33
CA THR A 114 7.52 18.15 -3.94
C THR A 114 7.55 18.03 -5.47
N ILE A 115 6.95 16.99 -6.04
CA ILE A 115 6.85 16.82 -7.50
C ILE A 115 5.89 17.84 -8.13
N VAL A 116 4.83 18.21 -7.42
CA VAL A 116 3.77 19.12 -7.91
C VAL A 116 4.02 20.58 -7.50
N ASP A 117 5.02 20.84 -6.66
CA ASP A 117 5.46 22.18 -6.32
C ASP A 117 5.84 23.00 -7.57
N ASP A 118 5.21 24.16 -7.76
CA ASP A 118 5.40 24.98 -8.97
C ASP A 118 6.81 25.59 -9.08
N GLU A 119 7.55 25.71 -7.98
CA GLU A 119 8.89 26.32 -7.95
C GLU A 119 10.01 25.26 -8.08
N LYS A 120 9.83 24.08 -7.48
CA LYS A 120 10.85 23.02 -7.35
C LYS A 120 10.51 21.73 -8.09
N GLY A 121 9.26 21.54 -8.46
CA GLY A 121 8.72 20.32 -9.04
C GLY A 121 8.84 20.24 -10.55
N ASN A 122 8.51 19.06 -11.10
CA ASN A 122 8.39 18.84 -12.54
C ASN A 122 7.00 18.24 -12.83
N PRO A 123 6.09 18.99 -13.48
CA PRO A 123 4.75 18.51 -13.81
C PRO A 123 4.75 17.23 -14.65
N SER A 124 5.83 16.96 -15.40
CA SER A 124 5.97 15.72 -16.19
C SER A 124 6.07 14.46 -15.32
N TRP A 125 6.36 14.61 -14.02
CA TRP A 125 6.49 13.51 -13.06
C TRP A 125 5.23 13.30 -12.22
N GLN A 126 4.16 14.03 -12.52
CA GLN A 126 2.90 13.93 -11.77
C GLN A 126 2.35 12.49 -11.72
N ALA A 127 2.54 11.67 -12.76
CA ALA A 127 2.15 10.26 -12.74
C ALA A 127 2.83 9.45 -11.62
N ARG A 128 4.08 9.80 -11.25
CA ARG A 128 4.80 9.18 -10.13
C ARG A 128 4.22 9.64 -8.78
N ALA A 129 3.90 10.92 -8.66
CA ALA A 129 3.22 11.45 -7.48
C ALA A 129 1.84 10.80 -7.29
N ASP A 130 1.06 10.70 -8.37
CA ASP A 130 -0.24 10.02 -8.39
C ASP A 130 -0.14 8.55 -8.00
N PHE A 131 0.92 7.87 -8.44
CA PHE A 131 1.20 6.51 -8.04
C PHE A 131 1.42 6.37 -6.53
N TYR A 132 2.21 7.25 -5.91
CA TYR A 132 2.43 7.25 -4.46
C TYR A 132 1.14 7.47 -3.67
N ILE A 133 0.33 8.46 -4.07
CA ILE A 133 -0.97 8.72 -3.45
C ILE A 133 -1.90 7.51 -3.60
N THR A 134 -1.93 6.91 -4.80
CA THR A 134 -2.72 5.70 -5.05
C THR A 134 -2.26 4.53 -4.18
N CYS A 135 -0.95 4.37 -3.97
CA CYS A 135 -0.41 3.34 -3.09
C CYS A 135 -0.92 3.51 -1.65
N ILE A 136 -0.82 4.72 -1.09
CA ILE A 136 -1.34 5.05 0.25
C ILE A 136 -2.84 4.74 0.34
N LEU A 137 -3.64 5.29 -0.57
CA LEU A 137 -5.10 5.09 -0.57
C LEU A 137 -5.48 3.61 -0.72
N SER A 138 -4.70 2.84 -1.49
CA SER A 138 -4.96 1.41 -1.69
C SER A 138 -4.63 0.53 -0.47
N CYS A 139 -3.95 1.08 0.55
CA CYS A 139 -3.69 0.41 1.81
C CYS A 139 -4.87 0.51 2.78
N LEU A 140 -5.64 1.61 2.72
CA LEU A 140 -6.75 1.89 3.64
C LEU A 140 -7.83 0.79 3.69
N PRO A 141 -8.22 0.13 2.57
CA PRO A 141 -9.20 -0.96 2.64
C PRO A 141 -8.76 -2.16 3.48
N TRP A 142 -7.45 -2.34 3.70
CA TRP A 142 -6.89 -3.53 4.36
C TRP A 142 -6.65 -3.34 5.86
N GLY A 143 -6.35 -2.12 6.30
CA GLY A 143 -6.07 -1.82 7.70
C GLY A 143 -6.42 -0.39 8.13
N GLY A 144 -7.11 0.38 7.29
CA GLY A 144 -7.43 1.78 7.59
C GLY A 144 -8.32 1.96 8.80
N SER A 145 -9.29 1.07 9.03
CA SER A 145 -10.13 1.14 10.24
C SER A 145 -9.30 0.97 11.51
N GLU A 146 -8.34 0.05 11.49
CA GLU A 146 -7.44 -0.22 12.60
C GLU A 146 -6.48 0.95 12.85
N LEU A 147 -5.93 1.53 11.77
CA LEU A 147 -5.07 2.71 11.87
C LEU A 147 -5.83 3.92 12.44
N VAL A 148 -7.07 4.15 12.00
CA VAL A 148 -7.91 5.24 12.51
C VAL A 148 -8.27 5.03 13.98
N GLU A 149 -8.50 3.78 14.40
CA GLU A 149 -8.78 3.45 15.80
C GLU A 149 -7.56 3.69 16.71
N GLN A 150 -6.36 3.31 16.25
CA GLN A 150 -5.13 3.42 17.05
C GLN A 150 -4.51 4.82 17.02
N ILE A 151 -4.47 5.48 15.85
CA ILE A 151 -3.76 6.75 15.62
C ILE A 151 -4.57 7.71 14.73
N PRO A 152 -5.76 8.15 15.18
CA PRO A 152 -6.67 8.96 14.37
C PRO A 152 -6.04 10.27 13.89
N GLU A 153 -5.30 10.96 14.77
CA GLU A 153 -4.67 12.25 14.46
C GLU A 153 -3.62 12.13 13.35
N GLU A 154 -2.80 11.07 13.38
CA GLU A 154 -1.77 10.83 12.37
C GLU A 154 -2.39 10.53 10.99
N ILE A 155 -3.45 9.72 10.97
CA ILE A 155 -4.19 9.41 9.74
C ILE A 155 -4.91 10.63 9.20
N GLU A 156 -5.54 11.45 10.06
CA GLU A 156 -6.17 12.70 9.66
C GLU A 156 -5.18 13.64 8.97
N ARG A 157 -3.96 13.80 9.51
CA ARG A 157 -2.90 14.60 8.85
C ARG A 157 -2.56 14.09 7.46
N VAL A 158 -2.41 12.77 7.29
CA VAL A 158 -2.15 12.16 5.98
C VAL A 158 -3.31 12.44 5.02
N MET A 159 -4.55 12.30 5.47
CA MET A 159 -5.74 12.54 4.64
C MET A 159 -5.85 14.01 4.21
N VAL A 160 -5.62 14.95 5.12
CA VAL A 160 -5.58 16.40 4.80
C VAL A 160 -4.49 16.70 3.78
N GLY A 161 -3.31 16.10 3.90
CA GLY A 161 -2.23 16.30 2.93
C GLY A 161 -2.54 15.67 1.56
N ILE A 162 -3.22 14.52 1.51
CA ILE A 162 -3.72 13.92 0.27
C ILE A 162 -4.74 14.86 -0.40
N GLU A 163 -5.67 15.43 0.36
CA GLU A 163 -6.66 16.39 -0.16
C GLU A 163 -5.99 17.64 -0.72
N ALA A 164 -4.98 18.17 -0.02
CA ALA A 164 -4.17 19.28 -0.51
C ALA A 164 -3.46 18.93 -1.83
N TYR A 165 -2.84 17.75 -1.93
CA TYR A 165 -2.24 17.26 -3.16
C TYR A 165 -3.25 17.19 -4.32
N LEU A 166 -4.42 16.58 -4.08
CA LEU A 166 -5.45 16.43 -5.11
C LEU A 166 -6.00 17.78 -5.60
N SER A 167 -5.99 18.79 -4.74
CA SER A 167 -6.46 20.15 -5.07
C SER A 167 -5.50 20.90 -5.99
N ILE A 168 -4.19 20.65 -5.88
CA ILE A 168 -3.16 21.33 -6.70
C ILE A 168 -2.76 20.55 -7.96
N LYS A 169 -3.09 19.25 -8.01
CA LYS A 169 -2.79 18.37 -9.13
C LYS A 169 -3.37 18.91 -10.44
N ARG A 170 -2.58 18.89 -11.52
CA ARG A 170 -3.10 19.22 -12.86
C ARG A 170 -4.05 18.14 -13.36
N ASN A 171 -5.29 18.54 -13.64
CA ASN A 171 -6.24 17.70 -14.35
C ASN A 171 -5.97 17.77 -15.85
N VAL A 172 -5.15 16.85 -16.36
CA VAL A 172 -5.09 16.63 -17.81
C VAL A 172 -6.43 16.02 -18.21
N SER A 173 -7.17 16.71 -19.08
CA SER A 173 -8.45 16.21 -19.58
C SER A 173 -8.24 14.88 -20.28
N ASP A 174 -8.63 13.81 -19.61
CA ASP A 174 -8.28 12.42 -19.91
C ASP A 174 -9.10 11.84 -21.07
N VAL A 175 -9.29 12.62 -22.15
CA VAL A 175 -10.13 12.27 -23.30
C VAL A 175 -9.72 10.92 -23.90
N GLY A 176 -8.46 10.50 -23.74
CA GLY A 176 -7.95 9.21 -24.20
C GLY A 176 -8.18 8.01 -23.26
N LEU A 177 -8.62 8.21 -22.00
CA LEU A 177 -8.84 7.13 -21.02
C LEU A 177 -10.32 6.92 -20.65
N PHE A 178 -11.23 7.75 -21.17
CA PHE A 178 -12.66 7.50 -21.03
C PHE A 178 -13.11 6.42 -22.02
N VAL A 179 -13.61 5.29 -21.49
CA VAL A 179 -14.28 4.26 -22.31
C VAL A 179 -15.57 4.80 -22.94
N PHE A 180 -16.18 5.79 -22.30
CA PHE A 180 -17.40 6.44 -22.75
C PHE A 180 -17.16 7.94 -22.91
N GLU A 181 -17.36 8.46 -24.12
CA GLU A 181 -17.34 9.89 -24.37
C GLU A 181 -18.62 10.55 -23.87
N ASP A 182 -18.46 11.66 -23.14
CA ASP A 182 -19.58 12.47 -22.69
C ASP A 182 -20.09 13.33 -23.86
N ILE A 183 -21.16 12.85 -24.53
CA ILE A 183 -21.77 13.46 -25.72
C ILE A 183 -22.10 14.95 -25.50
N ASN A 184 -22.39 15.35 -24.25
CA ASN A 184 -22.71 16.74 -23.90
C ASN A 184 -21.51 17.69 -24.00
N LYS A 185 -20.27 17.19 -23.87
CA LYS A 185 -19.05 18.00 -23.98
C LYS A 185 -18.71 18.33 -25.44
N MET A 186 -18.98 17.41 -26.38
CA MET A 186 -18.79 17.64 -27.82
C MET A 186 -19.68 18.76 -28.37
N ASN A 187 -20.92 18.86 -27.87
CA ASN A 187 -21.83 19.93 -28.30
C ASN A 187 -21.40 21.33 -27.84
N LYS A 188 -20.62 21.45 -26.75
CA LYS A 188 -20.03 22.75 -26.35
C LYS A 188 -18.82 23.12 -27.20
N LEU A 189 -17.93 22.17 -27.49
CA LEU A 189 -16.76 22.39 -28.36
C LEU A 189 -17.15 22.75 -29.80
N ASN A 190 -18.21 22.15 -30.33
CA ASN A 190 -18.71 22.48 -31.67
C ASN A 190 -19.42 23.86 -31.74
N VAL A 191 -19.86 24.42 -30.61
CA VAL A 191 -20.49 25.75 -30.58
C VAL A 191 -19.44 26.85 -30.45
N GLU A 192 -18.32 26.62 -29.78
CA GLU A 192 -17.21 27.58 -29.69
C GLU A 192 -16.38 27.70 -30.97
N HIS A 193 -16.41 26.70 -31.86
CA HIS A 193 -15.76 26.78 -33.18
C HIS A 193 -16.63 27.43 -34.28
N VAL A 194 -17.88 27.83 -33.96
CA VAL A 194 -18.84 28.43 -34.90
C VAL A 194 -19.16 29.89 -34.56
N LEU A 195 -18.51 30.46 -33.54
CA LEU A 195 -18.53 31.88 -33.18
C LEU A 195 -17.14 32.50 -33.33
#